data_AF-A0A8T5V4W0-F1
#
_entry.id   AF-A0A8T5V4W0-F1
#
_cell.length_a   1.000
_cell.length_b   1.000
_cell.length_c   1.000
_cell.angle_alpha   90.00
_cell.angle_beta   90.00
_cell.angle_gamma   90.00
#
_symmetry.space_group_name_H-M   'P 1'
#
loop_
_entity.id
_entity.type
_entity.pdbx_description
1 polymer ?
#
loop_
_entity_poly.entity_id
_entity_poly.type
_entity_poly.pdbx_seq_one_letter_code
_entity_poly.pdbx_strand_id
1 'polypeptide(L)'
;MDMKNENLTGEQLLKSISDKRKLFHSKAQFPNAILINPSCYSILKKVMKSENISSKKIFDLEIFVTEDTSSYQLIRIYDPHECSI
;
A
#
# COMPACT_ATOMS: atom_id res chain seq x y z
N MET A 1 9.70 -14.49 -15.00
CA MET A 1 8.56 -13.87 -15.70
C MET A 1 8.66 -12.38 -15.45
N ASP A 2 9.38 -11.67 -16.31
CA ASP A 2 9.53 -10.22 -16.28
C ASP A 2 8.24 -9.58 -16.79
N MET A 3 7.41 -9.14 -15.86
CA MET A 3 6.21 -8.39 -16.20
C MET A 3 6.64 -6.99 -16.59
N LYS A 4 6.63 -6.74 -17.91
CA LYS A 4 6.87 -5.45 -18.54
C LYS A 4 6.07 -4.35 -17.84
N ASN A 5 6.80 -3.31 -17.49
CA ASN A 5 6.36 -2.08 -16.82
C ASN A 5 5.61 -1.16 -17.80
N GLU A 6 4.59 -1.68 -18.49
CA GLU A 6 3.78 -0.88 -19.43
C GLU A 6 2.51 -0.40 -18.72
N ASN A 7 2.57 0.85 -18.25
CA ASN A 7 1.46 1.67 -17.75
C ASN A 7 0.63 1.08 -16.60
N LEU A 8 1.27 0.84 -15.45
CA LEU A 8 0.53 0.63 -14.20
C LEU A 8 -0.29 1.89 -13.89
N THR A 9 -1.62 1.82 -14.04
CA THR A 9 -2.50 2.95 -13.71
C THR A 9 -2.70 3.04 -12.19
N GLY A 10 -3.08 4.22 -11.70
CA GLY A 10 -3.36 4.39 -10.28
C GLY A 10 -4.52 3.53 -9.79
N GLU A 11 -5.51 3.26 -10.65
CA GLU A 11 -6.63 2.35 -10.34
C GLU A 11 -6.17 0.90 -10.24
N GLN A 12 -5.27 0.46 -11.14
CA GLN A 12 -4.69 -0.88 -11.07
C GLN A 12 -3.84 -1.04 -9.80
N LEU A 13 -3.07 -0.01 -9.44
CA LEU A 13 -2.29 -0.01 -8.20
C LEU A 13 -3.19 -0.06 -6.96
N LEU A 14 -4.25 0.74 -6.94
CA LEU A 14 -5.25 0.75 -5.87
C LEU A 14 -5.92 -0.63 -5.71
N LYS A 15 -6.35 -1.23 -6.82
CA LYS A 15 -6.94 -2.56 -6.86
C LYS A 15 -5.95 -3.62 -6.38
N SER A 16 -4.70 -3.56 -6.84
CA SER A 16 -3.64 -4.48 -6.43
C SER A 16 -3.41 -4.44 -4.91
N ILE A 17 -3.37 -3.24 -4.31
CA ILE A 17 -3.27 -3.05 -2.86
C ILE A 17 -4.46 -3.70 -2.13
N SER A 18 -5.68 -3.48 -2.63
CA SER A 18 -6.90 -4.06 -2.06
C SER A 18 -6.90 -5.59 -2.12
N ASP A 19 -6.55 -6.17 -3.27
CA ASP A 19 -6.50 -7.61 -3.47
C ASP A 19 -5.41 -8.26 -2.60
N LYS A 20 -4.23 -7.62 -2.49
CA LYS A 20 -3.16 -8.07 -1.59
C LYS A 20 -3.62 -8.01 -0.13
N ARG A 21 -4.29 -6.94 0.31
CA ARG A 21 -4.86 -6.85 1.68
C ARG A 21 -5.81 -8.02 1.96
N LYS A 22 -6.72 -8.33 1.04
CA LYS A 22 -7.65 -9.48 1.18
C LYS A 22 -6.90 -10.81 1.32
N LEU A 23 -5.83 -11.01 0.56
CA LEU A 23 -4.98 -12.20 0.65
C LEU A 23 -4.25 -12.32 1.99
N PHE A 24 -3.87 -11.20 2.61
CA PHE A 24 -3.32 -11.22 3.96
C PHE A 24 -4.39 -11.61 4.99
N HIS A 25 -5.59 -11.06 4.89
CA HIS A 25 -6.72 -11.42 5.77
C HIS A 25 -7.08 -12.90 5.69
N SER A 26 -7.07 -13.51 4.49
CA SER A 26 -7.32 -14.95 4.35
C SER A 26 -6.25 -15.83 5.00
N LYS A 27 -5.08 -15.28 5.32
CA LYS A 27 -3.99 -15.93 6.04
C LYS A 27 -3.90 -15.51 7.52
N ALA A 28 -4.94 -14.87 8.06
CA ALA A 28 -4.95 -14.29 9.41
C ALA A 28 -3.80 -13.29 9.67
N GLN A 29 -3.29 -12.64 8.63
CA GLN A 29 -2.30 -11.58 8.73
C GLN A 29 -2.98 -10.22 8.55
N PHE A 30 -2.63 -9.27 9.41
CA PHE A 30 -3.27 -7.96 9.45
C PHE A 30 -2.21 -6.87 9.22
N PRO A 31 -1.91 -6.52 7.95
CA PRO A 31 -1.08 -5.36 7.67
C PRO A 31 -1.82 -4.10 8.11
N ASN A 32 -1.07 -3.14 8.65
CA ASN A 32 -1.56 -1.82 9.05
C ASN A 32 -0.85 -0.68 8.30
N ALA A 33 0.11 -1.00 7.44
CA ALA A 33 0.86 -0.02 6.68
C ALA A 33 1.31 -0.53 5.31
N ILE A 34 1.67 0.41 4.44
CA ILE A 34 2.17 0.21 3.10
C ILE A 34 3.50 0.96 2.98
N LEU A 35 4.57 0.24 2.64
CA LEU A 35 5.76 0.84 2.06
C LEU A 35 5.55 0.98 0.57
N ILE A 36 5.77 2.15 -0.01
CA ILE A 36 5.52 2.40 -1.43
C ILE A 36 6.66 3.22 -2.04
N ASN A 37 7.06 2.82 -3.25
CA ASN A 37 8.04 3.55 -4.03
C ASN A 37 7.50 4.96 -4.39
N PRO A 38 8.32 6.02 -4.36
CA PRO A 38 7.90 7.37 -4.74
C PRO A 38 7.20 7.44 -6.09
N SER A 39 7.66 6.68 -7.09
CA SER A 39 7.08 6.65 -8.43
C SER A 39 5.65 6.09 -8.41
N CYS A 40 5.43 4.97 -7.73
CA CYS A 40 4.12 4.38 -7.54
C CYS A 40 3.20 5.27 -6.69
N TYR A 41 3.73 5.90 -5.64
CA TYR A 41 2.95 6.82 -4.81
C TYR A 41 2.45 8.03 -5.59
N SER A 42 3.26 8.59 -6.50
CA SER A 42 2.85 9.70 -7.38
C SER A 42 1.65 9.31 -8.26
N ILE A 43 1.65 8.08 -8.77
CA ILE A 43 0.55 7.52 -9.56
C ILE A 43 -0.69 7.31 -8.68
N LEU A 44 -0.54 6.69 -7.50
CA LEU A 44 -1.63 6.44 -6.54
C LEU A 44 -2.28 7.75 -6.06
N LYS A 45 -1.47 8.78 -5.78
CA LYS A 45 -1.90 10.08 -5.28
C LYS A 45 -2.88 10.78 -6.22
N LYS A 46 -2.75 10.58 -7.54
CA LYS A 46 -3.70 11.12 -8.53
C LYS A 46 -5.10 10.54 -8.33
N VAL A 47 -5.19 9.23 -8.11
CA VAL A 47 -6.45 8.51 -7.89
C VAL A 47 -7.03 8.82 -6.51
N MET A 48 -6.19 8.86 -5.48
CA MET A 48 -6.62 9.26 -4.14
C MET A 48 -7.22 10.67 -4.14
N LYS A 49 -6.64 11.60 -4.92
CA LYS A 49 -7.18 12.94 -5.07
C LYS A 49 -8.54 12.95 -5.80
N SER A 50 -8.72 12.15 -6.85
CA SER A 50 -10.01 12.07 -7.55
C SER A 50 -11.11 11.42 -6.71
N GLU A 51 -10.76 10.47 -5.85
CA GLU A 51 -11.71 9.78 -4.95
C GLU A 51 -11.86 10.47 -3.58
N ASN A 52 -11.24 11.63 -3.38
CA ASN A 52 -11.25 12.39 -2.12
C ASN A 52 -10.76 11.58 -0.90
N ILE A 53 -9.81 10.66 -1.14
CA ILE A 53 -9.17 9.82 -0.13
C ILE A 53 -8.01 10.59 0.52
N SER A 54 -7.86 10.44 1.84
CA SER A 54 -6.75 11.03 2.59
C SER A 54 -5.39 10.58 2.06
N SER A 55 -4.50 11.53 1.74
CA SER A 55 -3.16 11.25 1.21
C SER A 55 -2.24 10.47 2.16
N LYS A 56 -2.63 10.32 3.43
CA LYS A 56 -1.86 9.63 4.48
C LYS A 56 -2.30 8.20 4.75
N LYS A 57 -3.55 7.84 4.41
CA LYS A 57 -4.12 6.52 4.73
C LYS A 57 -5.01 6.02 3.60
N ILE A 58 -4.95 4.72 3.35
CA ILE A 58 -5.85 4.06 2.40
C ILE A 58 -6.22 2.67 2.92
N PHE A 59 -7.51 2.32 2.88
CA PHE A 59 -7.98 1.05 3.44
C PHE A 59 -7.52 0.84 4.90
N ASP A 60 -7.52 1.90 5.72
CA ASP A 60 -6.98 1.90 7.09
C ASP A 60 -5.48 1.58 7.21
N LEU A 61 -4.76 1.53 6.09
CA LEU A 61 -3.31 1.32 6.03
C LEU A 61 -2.60 2.67 5.98
N GLU A 62 -1.60 2.85 6.84
CA GLU A 62 -0.71 4.01 6.79
C GLU A 62 0.25 3.92 5.60
N ILE A 63 0.51 5.05 4.94
CA ILE A 63 1.37 5.09 3.75
C ILE A 63 2.74 5.66 4.13
N PHE A 64 3.79 4.88 3.86
CA PHE A 64 5.19 5.25 4.02
C PHE A 64 5.88 5.20 2.67
N VAL A 65 6.44 6.33 2.24
CA VAL A 65 7.14 6.42 0.96
C VAL A 65 8.61 6.09 1.17
N THR A 66 9.14 5.09 0.46
CA THR A 66 10.55 4.66 0.54
C THR A 66 11.06 4.16 -0.81
N GLU A 67 12.36 4.34 -1.08
CA GLU A 67 13.05 3.76 -2.24
C GLU A 67 13.45 2.28 -2.03
N ASP A 68 13.35 1.77 -0.80
CA ASP A 68 13.71 0.38 -0.43
C ASP A 68 12.78 -0.68 -1.04
N THR A 69 11.69 -0.27 -1.67
CA THR A 69 10.76 -1.15 -2.37
C THR A 69 10.69 -0.78 -3.85
N SER A 70 10.66 -1.80 -4.71
CA SER A 70 10.55 -1.63 -6.16
C SER A 70 9.15 -1.16 -6.61
N SER A 71 8.10 -1.43 -5.83
CA SER A 71 6.76 -0.90 -6.09
C SER A 71 6.00 -0.58 -4.81
N TYR A 72 5.50 -1.60 -4.11
CA TYR A 72 4.90 -1.47 -2.80
C TYR A 72 4.91 -2.79 -2.03
N GLN A 73 4.91 -2.69 -0.71
CA GLN A 73 4.84 -3.81 0.22
C GLN A 73 3.85 -3.50 1.33
N LEU A 74 2.98 -4.46 1.63
CA LEU A 74 2.15 -4.41 2.83
C LEU A 74 3.00 -4.87 4.02
N ILE A 75 3.00 -4.09 5.09
CA ILE A 75 3.74 -4.38 6.30
C ILE A 75 2.83 -4.27 7.52
N ARG A 76 3.29 -4.86 8.62
CA ARG A 76 2.76 -4.62 9.95
C ARG A 76 3.82 -3.87 10.73
N ILE A 77 3.51 -2.63 11.10
CA ILE A 77 4.29 -1.86 12.06
C ILE A 77 3.72 -2.20 13.42
N TYR A 78 4.58 -2.69 14.32
CA TYR A 78 4.20 -2.88 15.71
C TYR A 78 4.44 -1.56 16.42
N ASP A 79 3.40 -1.02 17.04
CA ASP A 79 3.63 0.04 18.01
C ASP A 79 4.34 -0.61 19.21
N PRO A 80 5.55 -0.15 19.59
CA PRO A 80 6.24 -0.69 20.76
C PRO A 80 5.41 -0.56 22.05
N HIS A 81 4.40 0.32 22.09
CA HIS A 81 3.46 0.44 23.20
C HIS A 81 2.33 -0.61 23.20
N GLU A 82 2.09 -1.32 22.09
CA GLU A 82 1.12 -2.42 22.02
C GLU A 82 1.66 -3.73 22.63
N CYS A 83 2.94 -3.80 22.98
CA CYS A 83 3.54 -4.91 23.73
C CYS A 83 3.46 -4.72 25.27
N SER A 84 2.35 -4.17 25.77
CA SER A 84 2.05 -4.12 27.21
C SER A 84 0.94 -5.09 27.56
N ILE A 85 1.19 -6.41 27.42
CA ILE A 85 0.39 -7.48 28.06
C ILE A 85 1.31 -8.65 28.39
#